data_AF-A0A1J3GKM2-F1
#
_entry.id   AF-A0A1J3GKM2-F1
#
_cell.length_a   1.000
_cell.length_b   1.000
_cell.length_c   1.000
_cell.angle_alpha   90.00
_cell.angle_beta   90.00
_cell.angle_gamma   90.00
#
_symmetry.space_group_name_H-M   'P 1'
#
loop_
_entity.id
_entity.type
_entity.pdbx_description
1 polymer ?
#
loop_
_entity_poly.entity_id
_entity_poly.type
_entity_poly.pdbx_seq_one_letter_code
_entity_poly.pdbx_strand_id
1 'polypeptide(L)'
;MEEEAREVVVIDKDLEKKIKGTVNKILKRSSLYQITELKAREEASSKLDLDLSQDPYKLIVKEAVESFLEKAVKTIERESDSKASY
;
A
#
# COMPACT_ATOMS: atom_id res chain seq x y z
N MET A 1 20.38 -4.02 26.76
CA MET A 1 19.51 -3.07 26.03
C MET A 1 20.35 -2.57 24.87
N GLU A 2 20.27 -3.25 23.74
CA GLU A 2 20.82 -2.72 22.49
C GLU A 2 19.77 -1.78 21.93
N GLU A 3 19.99 -0.49 22.15
CA GLU A 3 19.35 0.56 21.37
C GLU A 3 19.95 0.47 19.96
N GLU A 4 19.42 -0.42 19.13
CA GLU A 4 19.73 -0.45 17.71
C GLU A 4 19.35 0.91 17.14
N ALA A 5 20.39 1.69 16.83
CA ALA A 5 20.30 2.94 16.11
C ALA A 5 19.42 2.71 14.89
N ARG A 6 18.22 3.28 14.91
CA ARG A 6 17.36 3.39 13.72
C ARG A 6 18.10 4.29 12.75
N GLU A 7 18.97 3.69 11.94
CA GLU A 7 19.58 4.34 10.80
C GLU A 7 18.42 4.89 9.97
N VAL A 8 18.30 6.22 9.92
CA VAL A 8 17.25 6.89 9.16
C VAL A 8 17.61 6.66 7.70
N VAL A 9 17.19 5.52 7.15
CA VAL A 9 17.32 5.21 5.73
C VAL A 9 16.50 6.27 4.99
N VAL A 10 17.18 7.29 4.48
CA VAL A 10 16.56 8.34 3.68
C VAL A 10 16.18 7.71 2.35
N ILE A 11 14.91 7.30 2.25
CA ILE A 11 14.37 6.79 0.99
C ILE A 11 14.18 7.95 0.04
N ASP A 12 14.65 7.78 -1.18
CA ASP A 12 14.40 8.72 -2.25
C ASP A 12 12.88 8.89 -2.48
N LYS A 13 12.42 10.14 -2.57
CA LYS A 13 10.99 10.46 -2.72
C LYS A 13 10.39 9.91 -4.01
N ASP A 14 11.17 9.79 -5.07
CA ASP A 14 10.69 9.24 -6.33
C ASP A 14 10.63 7.71 -6.27
N LEU A 15 11.55 7.07 -5.55
CA LEU A 15 11.43 5.65 -5.22
C LEU A 15 10.18 5.36 -4.39
N GLU A 16 9.92 6.15 -3.33
CA GLU A 16 8.72 6.03 -2.51
C GLU A 16 7.44 6.14 -3.37
N LYS A 17 7.36 7.18 -4.22
CA LYS A 17 6.24 7.35 -5.16
C LYS A 17 6.09 6.17 -6.12
N LYS A 18 7.21 5.61 -6.62
CA LYS A 18 7.20 4.46 -7.54
C LYS A 18 6.64 3.21 -6.85
N ILE A 19 7.04 2.97 -5.60
CA ILE A 19 6.51 1.88 -4.77
C ILE A 19 5.00 2.09 -4.55
N LYS A 20 4.60 3.23 -3.97
CA LYS A 20 3.18 3.56 -3.69
C LYS A 20 2.32 3.48 -4.96
N GLY A 21 2.82 3.98 -6.09
CA GLY A 21 2.13 3.94 -7.38
C GLY A 21 1.95 2.53 -7.93
N THR A 22 2.96 1.67 -7.77
CA THR A 22 2.90 0.28 -8.24
C THR A 22 1.93 -0.54 -7.39
N VAL A 23 1.98 -0.41 -6.06
CA VAL A 23 1.05 -1.05 -5.12
C VAL A 23 -0.40 -0.63 -5.43
N ASN A 24 -0.66 0.66 -5.61
CA ASN A 24 -2.00 1.14 -5.95
C ASN A 24 -2.52 0.57 -7.29
N LYS A 25 -1.67 0.43 -8.30
CA LYS A 25 -2.04 -0.21 -9.57
C LYS A 25 -2.40 -1.68 -9.38
N ILE A 26 -1.67 -2.40 -8.52
CA ILE A 26 -1.95 -3.80 -8.17
C ILE A 26 -3.29 -3.93 -7.45
N LEU A 27 -3.54 -3.09 -6.45
CA LEU A 27 -4.78 -3.11 -5.67
C LEU A 27 -6.00 -2.81 -6.55
N LYS A 28 -5.92 -1.81 -7.43
CA LYS A 28 -7.04 -1.41 -8.32
C LYS A 28 -7.50 -2.49 -9.29
N ARG A 29 -6.59 -3.37 -9.75
CA ARG A 29 -6.94 -4.47 -10.66
C ARG A 29 -7.30 -5.76 -9.94
N SER A 30 -7.13 -5.79 -8.62
CA SER A 30 -7.36 -6.98 -7.81
C SER A 30 -8.71 -6.89 -7.11
N SER A 31 -9.31 -8.03 -6.82
CA SER A 31 -10.45 -8.08 -5.92
C SER A 31 -9.99 -7.79 -4.48
N LEU A 32 -10.64 -6.83 -3.82
CA LEU A 32 -10.41 -6.50 -2.40
C LEU A 32 -10.60 -7.72 -1.47
N TYR A 33 -11.38 -8.72 -1.88
CA TYR A 33 -11.59 -9.96 -1.12
C TYR A 33 -10.43 -10.96 -1.25
N GLN A 34 -9.57 -10.81 -2.25
CA GLN A 34 -8.53 -11.80 -2.58
C GLN A 34 -7.11 -11.27 -2.36
N ILE A 35 -6.93 -9.95 -2.43
CA ILE A 35 -5.65 -9.29 -2.28
C ILE A 35 -5.36 -9.02 -0.81
N THR A 36 -4.11 -9.24 -0.40
CA THR A 36 -3.58 -8.91 0.93
C THR A 36 -2.37 -8.01 0.77
N GLU A 37 -1.94 -7.34 1.84
CA GLU A 37 -0.69 -6.57 1.84
C GLU A 37 0.49 -7.45 1.37
N LEU A 38 0.61 -8.67 1.90
CA LEU A 38 1.66 -9.61 1.52
C LEU A 38 1.69 -9.86 0.00
N LYS A 39 0.55 -10.19 -0.61
CA LYS A 39 0.47 -10.44 -2.05
C LYS A 39 0.77 -9.18 -2.87
N ALA A 40 0.28 -8.03 -2.43
CA ALA A 40 0.55 -6.76 -3.10
C ALA A 40 2.05 -6.40 -3.03
N ARG A 41 2.71 -6.68 -1.90
CA ARG A 41 4.14 -6.48 -1.69
C ARG A 41 4.99 -7.40 -2.54
N GLU A 42 4.68 -8.70 -2.58
CA GLU A 42 5.38 -9.69 -3.41
C GLU A 42 5.29 -9.34 -4.90
N GLU A 43 4.10 -8.97 -5.36
CA GLU A 43 3.91 -8.61 -6.76
C GLU A 43 4.56 -7.26 -7.10
N ALA A 44 4.50 -6.28 -6.20
CA ALA A 44 5.20 -5.01 -6.38
C ALA A 44 6.72 -5.20 -6.40
N SER A 45 7.25 -6.09 -5.57
CA SER A 45 8.68 -6.44 -5.54
C SER A 45 9.11 -7.02 -6.89
N SER A 46 8.34 -7.98 -7.40
CA SER A 46 8.58 -8.60 -8.70
C SER A 46 8.53 -7.60 -9.86
N LYS A 47 7.60 -6.62 -9.81
CA LYS A 47 7.46 -5.59 -10.86
C LYS A 47 8.53 -4.52 -10.82
N LEU A 48 9.06 -4.22 -9.64
CA LEU A 48 10.07 -3.18 -9.44
C LEU A 48 11.49 -3.71 -9.49
N ASP A 49 11.65 -5.03 -9.54
CA ASP A 49 12.94 -5.73 -9.39
C ASP A 49 13.67 -5.24 -8.12
N LEU A 50 12.91 -5.15 -7.01
CA LEU A 50 13.34 -4.61 -5.73
C LEU A 50 12.69 -5.41 -4.60
N ASP A 51 13.48 -5.89 -3.64
CA ASP A 51 12.94 -6.57 -2.46
C ASP A 51 12.24 -5.57 -1.52
N LEU A 52 10.90 -5.56 -1.53
CA LEU A 52 10.11 -4.73 -0.62
C LEU A 52 9.85 -5.43 0.72
N SER A 53 10.48 -6.59 0.97
CA SER A 53 10.18 -7.41 2.13
C SER A 53 10.70 -6.82 3.44
N GLN A 54 11.72 -5.98 3.35
CA GLN A 54 12.44 -5.37 4.47
C GLN A 54 12.01 -3.93 4.70
N ASP A 55 12.29 -3.46 5.92
CA ASP A 55 12.21 -2.04 6.20
C ASP A 55 13.35 -1.30 5.45
N PRO A 56 13.10 -0.07 5.00
CA PRO A 56 11.87 0.71 5.23
C PRO A 56 10.80 0.54 4.14
N TYR A 57 11.03 -0.28 3.11
CA TYR A 57 10.11 -0.46 1.97
C TYR A 57 8.79 -1.12 2.37
N LYS A 58 8.83 -2.08 3.30
CA LYS A 58 7.64 -2.73 3.84
C LYS A 58 6.66 -1.74 4.45
N LEU A 59 7.16 -0.72 5.17
CA LEU A 59 6.33 0.35 5.74
C LEU A 59 5.64 1.17 4.64
N ILE A 60 6.35 1.51 3.56
CA ILE A 60 5.77 2.22 2.41
C ILE A 60 4.62 1.42 1.79
N VAL A 61 4.81 0.11 1.62
CA VAL A 61 3.77 -0.76 1.03
C VAL A 61 2.55 -0.82 1.95
N LYS A 62 2.76 -0.98 3.26
CA LYS A 62 1.69 -0.95 4.26
C LYS A 62 0.89 0.34 4.19
N GLU A 63 1.55 1.50 4.22
CA GLU A 63 0.89 2.81 4.10
C GLU A 63 0.06 2.93 2.82
N ALA A 64 0.59 2.42 1.69
CA ALA A 64 -0.11 2.46 0.42
C ALA A 64 -1.39 1.62 0.41
N VAL A 65 -1.35 0.43 1.03
CA VAL A 65 -2.50 -0.47 1.18
C VAL A 65 -3.54 0.13 2.11
N GLU A 66 -3.13 0.62 3.29
CA GLU A 66 -4.03 1.24 4.26
C GLU A 66 -4.75 2.47 3.66
N SER A 67 -3.99 3.35 3.00
CA SER A 67 -4.54 4.52 2.31
C SER A 67 -5.52 4.15 1.20
N PHE A 68 -5.32 3.01 0.54
CA PHE A 68 -6.22 2.52 -0.49
C PHE A 68 -7.54 2.01 0.11
N LEU A 69 -7.46 1.21 1.17
CA LEU A 69 -8.62 0.67 1.86
C LEU A 69 -9.48 1.78 2.49
N GLU A 70 -8.85 2.76 3.14
CA GLU A 70 -9.56 3.90 3.73
C GLU A 70 -10.37 4.67 2.67
N LYS A 71 -9.80 4.88 1.48
CA LYS A 71 -10.51 5.51 0.36
C LYS A 71 -11.64 4.65 -0.16
N ALA A 72 -11.43 3.33 -0.28
CA ALA A 72 -12.46 2.40 -0.74
C ALA A 72 -13.67 2.39 0.21
N VAL A 73 -13.44 2.34 1.52
CA VAL A 73 -14.50 2.40 2.54
C VAL A 73 -15.27 3.71 2.44
N LYS A 74 -14.58 4.86 2.39
CA LYS A 74 -15.22 6.18 2.22
C LYS A 74 -16.07 6.30 0.96
N THR A 75 -15.67 5.66 -0.14
CA THR A 75 -16.47 5.62 -1.37
C THR A 75 -17.74 4.80 -1.19
N ILE A 76 -17.63 3.62 -0.56
CA ILE A 76 -18.78 2.74 -0.31
C ILE A 76 -19.82 3.43 0.60
N GLU A 77 -19.37 4.06 1.70
CA GLU A 77 -20.25 4.77 2.63
C GLU A 77 -21.06 5.89 1.94
N ARG A 78 -20.42 6.67 1.07
CA ARG A 78 -21.10 7.74 0.31
C ARG A 78 -22.14 7.20 -0.68
N GLU A 79 -21.84 6.07 -1.32
CA GLU A 79 -22.76 5.44 -2.27
C GLU A 79 -23.96 4.79 -1.57
N SER A 80 -23.77 4.23 -0.36
CA SER A 80 -24.87 3.69 0.44
C SER A 80 -25.81 4.78 0.95
N ASP A 81 -25.27 5.91 1.44
CA ASP A 81 -26.08 7.03 1.93
C ASP A 81 -26.91 7.68 0.81
N SER A 82 -26.35 7.75 -0.41
CA SER A 82 -27.03 8.30 -1.59
C SER A 82 -28.16 7.40 -2.11
N LYS A 83 -28.12 6.09 -1.84
CA LYS A 83 -29.16 5.13 -2.25
C LYS A 83 -30.27 4.94 -1.22
N ALA A 84 -29.99 5.20 0.05
CA ALA A 84 -30.98 5.15 1.13
C ALA A 84 -31.92 6.38 1.17
N SER A 85 -31.62 7.43 0.37
CA SER A 85 -32.42 8.65 0.28
C SER A 85 -33.47 8.66 -0.86
N TYR A 86 -33.72 7.51 -1.50
CA TYR A 86 -34.73 7.30 -2.55
C TYR A 86 -35.79 6.30 -2.08
#